data_AF-A0AAU9VRE6-F1
#
_entry.id   AF-A0AAU9VRE6-F1
#
_cell.length_a   1.000
_cell.length_b   1.000
_cell.length_c   1.000
_cell.angle_alpha   90.00
_cell.angle_beta   90.00
_cell.angle_gamma   90.00
#
_symmetry.space_group_name_H-M   'P 1'
#
loop_
_entity.id
_entity.type
_entity.pdbx_description
1 polymer ?
#
loop_
_entity_poly.entity_id
_entity_poly.type
_entity_poly.pdbx_seq_one_letter_code
_entity_poly.pdbx_strand_id
1 'polypeptide(L)'
;MYWTEQHNIILCREVVFQNPYVYKKGTPQRSETWKKIVDVLNKCDSPQFNVDHRAIRDHINVLVNKYKKKIRAEERASGISPDEPSELDDLIQQIIALEESSPTDTCSKDKADKGKAEDARMKAMERLSQSKKRASEGAKEGEDKPKRTRRKTGDAMEFLKERAQKSAEIREKELELEKGRQEQQLQVQQQQADMLKLMHQQQLQNQQQLQQFQQQQQQF
;
A
#
# COMPACT_ATOMS: atom_id res chain seq x y z
N MET A 1 -28.62 -5.20 -16.06
CA MET A 1 -27.91 -4.19 -16.87
C MET A 1 -26.47 -4.64 -17.08
N TYR A 2 -25.87 -4.35 -18.24
CA TYR A 2 -24.47 -4.66 -18.52
C TYR A 2 -23.60 -3.40 -18.33
N TRP A 3 -22.49 -3.54 -17.61
CA TRP A 3 -21.58 -2.42 -17.34
C TRP A 3 -20.56 -2.27 -18.45
N THR A 4 -20.67 -1.20 -19.24
CA THR A 4 -19.63 -0.84 -20.22
C THR A 4 -18.64 0.15 -19.63
N GLU A 5 -17.55 0.41 -20.34
CA GLU A 5 -16.55 1.39 -19.93
C GLU A 5 -17.15 2.79 -19.72
N GLN A 6 -18.02 3.23 -20.63
CA GLN A 6 -18.74 4.51 -20.51
C GLN A 6 -19.61 4.57 -19.25
N HIS A 7 -20.27 3.46 -18.88
CA HIS A 7 -21.02 3.41 -17.63
C HIS A 7 -20.11 3.53 -16.41
N ASN A 8 -18.93 2.90 -16.45
CA ASN A 8 -17.96 2.95 -15.36
C ASN A 8 -17.41 4.37 -15.18
N ILE A 9 -17.07 5.06 -16.28
CA ILE A 9 -16.57 6.43 -16.25
C ILE A 9 -17.62 7.36 -15.63
N ILE A 10 -18.85 7.33 -16.13
CA ILE A 10 -19.93 8.21 -15.63
C ILE A 10 -20.26 7.89 -14.17
N LEU A 11 -20.33 6.60 -13.81
CA LEU A 11 -20.53 6.19 -12.44
C LEU A 11 -19.42 6.73 -11.52
N CYS A 12 -18.16 6.52 -11.87
CA CYS A 12 -17.04 6.95 -11.03
C CYS A 12 -16.97 8.48 -10.92
N ARG A 13 -17.23 9.22 -12.01
CA ARG A 13 -17.34 10.69 -11.99
C ARG A 13 -18.42 11.16 -11.02
N GLU A 14 -19.61 10.57 -11.06
CA GLU A 14 -20.71 10.97 -10.17
C GLU A 14 -20.41 10.64 -8.69
N VAL A 15 -19.76 9.50 -8.43
CA VAL A 15 -19.34 9.11 -7.07
C VAL A 15 -18.28 10.06 -6.51
N VAL A 16 -17.32 10.49 -7.33
CA VAL A 16 -16.34 11.52 -6.96
C VAL A 16 -17.04 12.84 -6.68
N PHE A 17 -17.98 13.26 -7.53
CA PHE A 17 -18.66 14.54 -7.42
C PHE A 17 -19.53 14.63 -6.16
N GLN A 18 -20.39 13.64 -5.90
CA GLN A 18 -21.28 13.61 -4.73
C GLN A 18 -20.55 13.23 -3.44
N ASN A 19 -19.38 12.60 -3.56
CA ASN A 19 -18.52 12.14 -2.49
C ASN A 19 -19.24 11.54 -1.27
N PRO A 20 -19.79 10.31 -1.38
CA PRO A 20 -20.44 9.63 -0.25
C PRO A 20 -19.52 9.34 0.93
N TYR A 21 -18.20 9.45 0.74
CA TYR A 21 -17.19 9.06 1.72
C TYR A 21 -16.92 10.15 2.76
N VAL A 22 -17.36 11.39 2.53
CA VAL A 22 -17.38 12.45 3.57
C VAL A 22 -18.13 11.99 4.83
N TYR A 23 -19.20 11.22 4.62
CA TYR A 23 -20.03 10.72 5.70
C TYR A 23 -19.50 9.39 6.25
N LYS A 24 -19.60 9.24 7.57
CA LYS A 24 -19.21 8.00 8.27
C LYS A 24 -20.01 6.81 7.76
N LYS A 25 -19.35 5.64 7.70
CA LYS A 25 -19.99 4.38 7.30
C LYS A 25 -21.18 4.07 8.21
N GLY A 26 -22.30 3.66 7.62
CA GLY A 26 -23.52 3.31 8.35
C GLY A 26 -24.42 4.49 8.73
N THR A 27 -24.03 5.73 8.40
CA THR A 27 -24.89 6.89 8.61
C THR A 27 -26.03 6.93 7.57
N PRO A 28 -27.23 7.42 7.96
CA PRO A 28 -28.32 7.67 7.02
C PRO A 28 -27.91 8.62 5.89
N GLN A 29 -27.12 9.65 6.21
CA GLN A 29 -26.64 10.66 5.26
C GLN A 29 -25.83 10.02 4.13
N ARG A 30 -24.90 9.10 4.46
CA ARG A 30 -24.17 8.34 3.45
C ARG A 30 -25.10 7.56 2.53
N SER A 31 -26.08 6.88 3.11
CA SER A 31 -27.08 6.10 2.35
C SER A 31 -27.91 7.00 1.43
N GLU A 32 -28.27 8.19 1.90
CA GLU A 32 -29.00 9.19 1.13
C GLU A 32 -28.18 9.73 -0.04
N THR A 33 -26.89 10.00 0.15
CA THR A 33 -26.00 10.39 -0.95
C THR A 33 -25.93 9.31 -2.03
N TRP A 34 -25.86 8.03 -1.64
CA TRP A 34 -25.91 6.93 -2.61
C TRP A 34 -27.24 6.86 -3.37
N LYS A 35 -28.37 7.17 -2.72
CA LYS A 35 -29.66 7.27 -3.41
C LYS A 35 -29.69 8.45 -4.39
N LYS A 36 -29.14 9.60 -4.01
CA LYS A 36 -29.02 10.76 -4.91
C LYS A 36 -28.20 10.41 -6.16
N ILE A 37 -27.10 9.68 -6.00
CA ILE A 37 -26.30 9.18 -7.13
C ILE A 37 -27.14 8.29 -8.04
N VAL A 38 -27.93 7.37 -7.49
CA VAL A 38 -28.86 6.54 -8.29
C VAL A 38 -29.84 7.38 -9.06
N ASP A 39 -30.47 8.35 -8.39
CA ASP A 39 -31.48 9.22 -9.00
C ASP A 39 -30.90 10.05 -10.14
N VAL A 40 -29.63 10.48 -10.04
CA VAL A 40 -28.92 11.18 -11.13
C VAL A 40 -28.59 10.23 -12.26
N LEU A 41 -28.02 9.06 -11.97
CA LEU A 41 -27.60 8.11 -13.00
C LEU A 41 -28.78 7.52 -13.77
N ASN A 42 -29.89 7.19 -13.10
CA ASN A 42 -31.10 6.67 -13.76
C ASN A 42 -31.82 7.76 -14.59
N LYS A 43 -31.48 9.04 -14.42
CA LYS A 43 -31.95 10.14 -15.29
C LYS A 43 -31.03 10.38 -16.50
N CYS A 44 -29.88 9.72 -16.60
CA CYS A 44 -29.02 9.85 -17.77
C CYS A 44 -29.63 9.12 -18.97
N ASP A 45 -29.75 9.85 -20.10
CA ASP A 45 -30.33 9.30 -21.34
C ASP A 45 -29.37 8.37 -22.09
N SER A 46 -28.06 8.63 -22.02
CA SER A 46 -27.03 7.80 -22.63
C SER A 46 -25.72 7.88 -21.85
N PRO A 47 -25.21 6.75 -21.34
CA PRO A 47 -25.82 5.43 -21.34
C PRO A 47 -26.94 5.32 -20.29
N GLN A 48 -27.96 4.49 -20.58
CA GLN A 48 -29.10 4.32 -19.67
C GLN A 48 -28.74 3.45 -18.47
N PHE A 49 -28.94 3.99 -17.27
CA PHE A 49 -28.79 3.23 -16.04
C PHE A 49 -30.15 2.69 -15.57
N ASN A 50 -30.14 1.43 -15.14
CA ASN A 50 -31.27 0.82 -14.45
C ASN A 50 -30.71 0.02 -13.27
N VAL A 51 -30.27 0.76 -12.25
CA VAL A 51 -29.56 0.22 -11.09
C VAL A 51 -30.11 0.78 -9.79
N ASP A 52 -29.95 0.00 -8.73
CA ASP A 52 -30.20 0.43 -7.36
C ASP A 52 -28.88 0.80 -6.65
N HIS A 53 -28.97 1.55 -5.55
CA HIS A 53 -27.82 2.04 -4.78
C HIS A 53 -26.96 0.89 -4.22
N ARG A 54 -27.53 -0.30 -4.05
CA ARG A 54 -26.76 -1.50 -3.70
C ARG A 54 -25.91 -1.99 -4.87
N ALA A 55 -26.48 -2.07 -6.07
CA ALA A 55 -25.79 -2.50 -7.28
C ALA A 55 -24.62 -1.56 -7.64
N ILE A 56 -24.82 -0.24 -7.47
CA ILE A 56 -23.76 0.75 -7.64
C ILE A 56 -22.60 0.50 -6.67
N ARG A 57 -22.88 0.36 -5.37
CA ARG A 57 -21.85 0.14 -4.36
C ARG A 57 -21.07 -1.15 -4.60
N ASP A 58 -21.78 -2.23 -4.94
CA ASP A 58 -21.18 -3.52 -5.25
C ASP A 58 -20.29 -3.41 -6.50
N HIS A 59 -20.74 -2.69 -7.54
CA HIS A 59 -19.96 -2.50 -8.77
C HIS A 59 -18.72 -1.63 -8.56
N ILE A 60 -18.81 -0.54 -7.79
CA ILE A 60 -17.63 0.26 -7.38
C ILE A 60 -16.60 -0.63 -6.66
N ASN A 61 -17.04 -1.49 -5.74
CA ASN A 61 -16.14 -2.43 -5.08
C ASN A 61 -15.47 -3.40 -6.06
N VAL A 62 -16.19 -3.86 -7.09
CA VAL A 62 -15.61 -4.71 -8.14
C VAL A 62 -14.55 -3.94 -8.92
N LEU A 63 -14.81 -2.69 -9.32
CA LEU A 63 -13.87 -1.84 -10.06
C LEU A 63 -12.59 -1.58 -9.25
N VAL A 64 -12.73 -1.17 -7.99
CA VAL A 64 -11.62 -0.95 -7.06
C VAL A 64 -10.78 -2.23 -6.89
N ASN A 65 -11.42 -3.38 -6.70
CA ASN A 65 -10.72 -4.65 -6.56
C ASN A 65 -10.00 -5.09 -7.85
N LYS A 66 -10.60 -4.83 -9.01
CA LYS A 66 -9.99 -5.12 -10.32
C LYS A 66 -8.74 -4.25 -10.53
N TYR A 67 -8.84 -2.95 -10.22
CA TYR A 67 -7.71 -2.02 -10.28
C TYR A 67 -6.56 -2.43 -9.35
N LYS A 68 -6.86 -2.71 -8.07
CA LYS A 68 -5.85 -3.19 -7.10
C LYS A 68 -5.19 -4.50 -7.53
N LYS A 69 -5.91 -5.39 -8.21
CA LYS A 69 -5.35 -6.63 -8.77
C LYS A 69 -4.45 -6.36 -9.98
N LYS A 70 -4.81 -5.42 -10.86
CA LYS A 70 -4.01 -5.00 -12.01
C LYS A 70 -2.65 -4.46 -11.54
N ILE A 71 -2.64 -3.49 -10.63
CA ILE A 71 -1.41 -2.92 -10.05
C ILE A 71 -0.53 -4.00 -9.41
N ARG A 72 -1.09 -4.88 -8.57
CA ARG A 72 -0.34 -5.98 -7.93
C ARG A 72 0.20 -7.02 -8.91
N ALA A 73 -0.44 -7.18 -10.06
CA ALA A 73 0.02 -8.09 -11.11
C ALA A 73 1.15 -7.44 -11.90
N GLU A 74 1.05 -6.15 -12.22
CA GLU A 74 2.09 -5.35 -12.86
C GLU A 74 3.36 -5.31 -12.00
N GLU A 75 3.26 -4.96 -10.70
CA GLU A 75 4.37 -4.99 -9.73
C GLU A 75 5.06 -6.35 -9.64
N ARG A 76 4.33 -7.45 -9.89
CA ARG A 76 4.84 -8.82 -9.80
C ARG A 76 5.43 -9.32 -11.12
N ALA A 77 4.93 -8.86 -12.25
CA ALA A 77 5.32 -9.32 -13.58
C ALA A 77 6.40 -8.45 -14.22
N SER A 78 6.49 -7.18 -13.84
CA SER A 78 7.32 -6.17 -14.49
C SER A 78 7.90 -5.20 -13.46
N GLY A 79 9.23 -5.03 -13.46
CA GLY A 79 9.91 -3.95 -12.75
C GLY A 79 9.87 -2.60 -13.50
N ILE A 80 9.04 -2.49 -14.54
CA ILE A 80 8.86 -1.30 -15.37
C ILE A 80 7.42 -0.80 -15.27
N SER A 81 7.30 0.54 -15.23
CA SER A 81 6.10 1.32 -14.94
C SER A 81 4.87 0.90 -15.76
N PRO A 82 3.66 0.92 -15.17
CA PRO A 82 2.41 0.72 -15.90
C PRO A 82 2.23 1.70 -17.07
N ASP A 83 1.49 1.28 -18.10
CA ASP A 83 0.99 2.12 -19.19
C ASP A 83 0.23 3.35 -18.64
N GLU A 84 0.15 4.42 -19.46
CA GLU A 84 -0.51 5.69 -19.12
C GLU A 84 -1.89 5.43 -18.48
N PRO A 85 -2.15 5.96 -17.27
CA PRO A 85 -3.38 5.66 -16.55
C PRO A 85 -4.58 6.13 -17.37
N SER A 86 -5.54 5.22 -17.59
CA SER A 86 -6.81 5.56 -18.21
C SER A 86 -7.59 6.51 -17.30
N GLU A 87 -8.44 7.36 -17.88
CA GLU A 87 -9.35 8.24 -17.12
C GLU A 87 -10.14 7.46 -16.05
N LEU A 88 -10.54 6.22 -16.36
CA LEU A 88 -11.23 5.35 -15.41
C LEU A 88 -10.33 4.93 -14.25
N ASP A 89 -9.05 4.68 -14.51
CA ASP A 89 -8.06 4.30 -13.50
C ASP A 89 -7.81 5.48 -12.53
N ASP A 90 -7.70 6.70 -13.03
CA ASP A 90 -7.59 7.93 -12.22
C ASP A 90 -8.79 8.15 -11.32
N LEU A 91 -10.01 8.01 -11.88
CA LEU A 91 -11.24 8.14 -11.11
C LEU A 91 -11.34 7.06 -10.02
N ILE A 92 -10.95 5.81 -10.31
CA ILE A 92 -10.92 4.74 -9.32
C ILE A 92 -9.89 5.04 -8.22
N GLN A 93 -8.70 5.55 -8.58
CA GLN A 93 -7.68 5.93 -7.60
C GLN A 93 -8.18 7.06 -6.69
N GLN A 94 -8.87 8.05 -7.24
CA GLN A 94 -9.47 9.13 -6.47
C GLN A 94 -10.57 8.62 -5.51
N ILE A 95 -11.41 7.69 -5.97
CA ILE A 95 -12.41 7.03 -5.10
C ILE A 95 -11.75 6.27 -3.95
N ILE A 96 -10.64 5.56 -4.21
CA ILE A 96 -9.87 4.87 -3.16
C ILE A 96 -9.35 5.88 -2.12
N ALA A 97 -8.78 7.00 -2.56
CA ALA A 97 -8.29 8.05 -1.67
C ALA A 97 -9.41 8.69 -0.83
N LEU A 98 -10.58 8.93 -1.44
CA LEU A 98 -11.77 9.41 -0.74
C LEU A 98 -12.27 8.40 0.32
N GLU A 99 -12.22 7.10 0.01
CA GLU A 99 -12.61 6.07 0.97
C GLU A 99 -11.64 5.96 2.15
N GLU A 100 -10.33 6.07 1.91
CA GLU A 100 -9.29 6.01 2.95
C GLU A 100 -9.30 7.24 3.87
N SER A 101 -9.65 8.41 3.33
CA SER A 101 -9.83 9.65 4.10
C SER A 101 -11.19 9.74 4.80
N SER A 102 -12.12 8.82 4.54
CA SER A 102 -13.42 8.75 5.20
C SER A 102 -13.23 8.60 6.72
N PRO A 103 -14.07 9.25 7.56
CA PRO A 103 -14.03 9.07 9.00
C PRO A 103 -14.32 7.60 9.34
N THR A 104 -13.24 6.85 9.58
CA THR A 104 -13.30 5.46 10.02
C THR A 104 -13.42 5.45 11.54
N ASP A 105 -14.30 4.58 12.05
CA ASP A 105 -14.13 4.08 13.41
C ASP A 105 -12.86 3.24 13.41
N THR A 106 -11.72 3.87 13.70
CA THR A 106 -10.52 3.14 14.05
C THR A 106 -10.86 2.21 15.22
N CYS A 107 -10.72 0.88 15.01
CA CYS A 107 -10.28 -0.14 15.99
C CYS A 107 -11.10 -1.45 16.11
N SER A 108 -12.42 -1.52 15.92
CA SER A 108 -13.14 -2.61 16.63
C SER A 108 -13.33 -3.96 15.93
N LYS A 109 -13.20 -4.11 14.60
CA LYS A 109 -13.53 -5.40 13.93
C LYS A 109 -12.32 -6.20 13.47
N ASP A 110 -11.33 -5.58 12.83
CA ASP A 110 -10.14 -6.29 12.36
C ASP A 110 -9.17 -6.68 13.49
N LYS A 111 -9.16 -5.92 14.60
CA LYS A 111 -8.38 -6.27 15.81
C LYS A 111 -9.04 -7.40 16.61
N ALA A 112 -10.37 -7.50 16.58
CA ALA A 112 -11.11 -8.52 17.31
C ALA A 112 -10.97 -9.92 16.65
N ASP A 113 -10.99 -10.01 15.33
CA ASP A 113 -10.77 -11.28 14.63
C ASP A 113 -9.32 -11.74 14.71
N LYS A 114 -8.35 -10.81 14.62
CA LYS A 114 -6.93 -11.14 14.85
C LYS A 114 -6.69 -11.62 16.28
N GLY A 115 -7.28 -10.96 17.28
CA GLY A 115 -7.17 -11.36 18.68
C GLY A 115 -7.78 -12.73 18.98
N LYS A 116 -8.96 -13.05 18.40
CA LYS A 116 -9.60 -14.37 18.57
C LYS A 116 -8.81 -15.49 17.89
N ALA A 117 -8.25 -15.24 16.70
CA ALA A 117 -7.42 -16.19 15.99
C ALA A 117 -6.09 -16.45 16.72
N GLU A 118 -5.49 -15.41 17.30
CA GLU A 118 -4.23 -15.53 18.05
C GLU A 118 -4.44 -16.20 19.42
N ASP A 119 -5.54 -15.90 20.11
CA ASP A 119 -5.92 -16.56 21.38
C ASP A 119 -6.26 -18.06 21.16
N ALA A 120 -6.97 -18.39 20.07
CA ALA A 120 -7.19 -19.79 19.70
C ALA A 120 -5.88 -20.52 19.35
N ARG A 121 -4.94 -19.83 18.69
CA ARG A 121 -3.61 -20.37 18.38
C ARG A 121 -2.76 -20.58 19.64
N MET A 122 -2.78 -19.65 20.60
CA MET A 122 -2.11 -19.82 21.89
C MET A 122 -2.72 -20.96 22.70
N LYS A 123 -4.04 -21.02 22.83
CA LYS A 123 -4.73 -22.11 23.55
C LYS A 123 -4.46 -23.49 22.93
N ALA A 124 -4.34 -23.57 21.60
CA ALA A 124 -3.97 -24.81 20.93
C ALA A 124 -2.50 -25.21 21.19
N MET A 125 -1.57 -24.26 21.12
CA MET A 125 -0.14 -24.47 21.46
C MET A 125 0.04 -24.90 22.92
N GLU A 126 -0.69 -24.29 23.84
CA GLU A 126 -0.63 -24.58 25.27
C GLU A 126 -1.18 -25.97 25.60
N ARG A 127 -2.31 -26.36 24.97
CA ARG A 127 -2.84 -27.73 25.08
C ARG A 127 -1.88 -28.78 24.54
N LEU A 128 -1.18 -28.50 23.43
CA LEU A 128 -0.16 -29.39 22.88
C LEU A 128 1.03 -29.57 23.84
N SER A 129 1.47 -28.48 24.48
CA SER A 129 2.51 -28.48 25.51
C SER A 129 2.11 -29.32 26.73
N GLN A 130 0.87 -29.16 27.22
CA GLN A 130 0.37 -29.93 28.36
C GLN A 130 0.22 -31.44 28.07
N SER A 131 -0.22 -31.82 26.87
CA SER A 131 -0.26 -33.23 26.46
C SER A 131 1.14 -33.85 26.35
N LYS A 132 2.15 -33.06 26.00
CA LYS A 132 3.55 -33.51 25.96
C LYS A 132 4.15 -33.66 27.36
N LYS A 133 3.76 -32.81 28.32
CA LYS A 133 4.18 -32.88 29.72
C LYS A 133 3.56 -34.08 30.46
N ARG A 134 2.29 -34.40 30.19
CA ARG A 134 1.66 -35.64 30.69
C ARG A 134 2.27 -36.91 30.12
N ALA A 135 2.73 -36.89 28.87
CA ALA A 135 3.42 -38.02 28.24
C ALA A 135 4.83 -38.27 28.81
N SER A 136 5.48 -37.27 29.42
CA SER A 136 6.79 -37.45 30.07
C SER A 136 6.71 -37.91 31.52
N GLU A 137 5.62 -37.62 32.24
CA GLU A 137 5.44 -38.00 33.65
C GLU A 137 4.76 -39.38 33.82
N GLY A 138 4.06 -39.89 32.80
CA GLY A 138 3.35 -41.18 32.85
C GLY A 138 4.11 -42.40 32.34
N ALA A 139 5.40 -42.30 32.01
CA ALA A 139 6.18 -43.41 31.46
C ALA A 139 6.85 -44.25 32.56
N LYS A 140 6.06 -44.87 33.44
CA LYS A 140 6.41 -46.14 34.09
C LYS A 140 5.28 -47.12 33.83
N GLU A 141 5.66 -48.22 33.22
CA GLU A 141 4.90 -49.45 32.92
C GLU A 141 3.96 -49.42 31.70
N GLY A 142 4.20 -50.38 30.79
CA GLY A 142 3.14 -50.96 29.96
C GLY A 142 3.26 -50.79 28.44
N GLU A 143 3.77 -51.85 27.81
CA GLU A 143 3.54 -52.30 26.42
C GLU A 143 4.12 -51.53 25.22
N ASP A 144 5.00 -52.27 24.55
CA ASP A 144 5.60 -52.05 23.25
C ASP A 144 4.55 -51.92 22.14
N LYS A 145 4.45 -50.73 21.53
CA LYS A 145 3.85 -50.54 20.21
C LYS A 145 4.87 -49.86 19.31
N PRO A 146 5.09 -50.36 18.07
CA PRO A 146 6.11 -49.82 17.20
C PRO A 146 5.80 -48.36 16.86
N LYS A 147 6.64 -47.45 17.32
CA LYS A 147 6.60 -46.04 16.92
C LYS A 147 6.74 -45.98 15.41
N ARG A 148 5.68 -45.61 14.70
CA ARG A 148 5.73 -45.31 13.26
C ARG A 148 6.80 -44.26 13.05
N THR A 149 7.94 -44.67 12.51
CA THR A 149 9.03 -43.78 12.11
C THR A 149 8.45 -42.78 11.12
N ARG A 150 8.23 -41.54 11.58
CA ARG A 150 7.74 -40.45 10.75
C ARG A 150 8.81 -40.21 9.68
N ARG A 151 8.46 -40.54 8.43
CA ARG A 151 9.28 -40.29 7.25
C ARG A 151 9.81 -38.85 7.30
N LYS A 152 11.12 -38.71 7.10
CA LYS A 152 11.95 -37.51 7.21
C LYS A 152 11.17 -36.23 6.91
N THR A 153 10.83 -35.48 7.97
CA THR A 153 10.33 -34.09 7.88
C THR A 153 11.51 -33.12 8.01
N GLY A 154 12.67 -33.44 7.42
CA GLY A 154 13.83 -32.54 7.35
C GLY A 154 13.67 -31.52 6.22
N ASP A 155 13.26 -32.02 5.05
CA ASP A 155 13.14 -31.29 3.80
C ASP A 155 12.16 -30.09 3.86
N ALA A 156 10.99 -30.28 4.47
CA ALA A 156 10.02 -29.19 4.64
C ALA A 156 10.51 -28.10 5.63
N MET A 157 11.35 -28.46 6.60
CA MET A 157 11.85 -27.53 7.61
C MET A 157 13.06 -26.76 7.10
N GLU A 158 13.90 -27.42 6.30
CA GLU A 158 14.98 -26.80 5.53
C GLU A 158 14.42 -25.81 4.50
N PHE A 159 13.37 -26.17 3.75
CA PHE A 159 12.71 -25.26 2.81
C PHE A 159 12.18 -23.99 3.49
N LEU A 160 11.57 -24.11 4.68
CA LEU A 160 11.09 -22.95 5.44
C LEU A 160 12.24 -22.09 5.97
N LYS A 161 13.35 -22.70 6.39
CA LYS A 161 14.56 -22.00 6.83
C LYS A 161 15.23 -21.26 5.68
N GLU A 162 15.37 -21.91 4.53
CA GLU A 162 15.93 -21.34 3.31
C GLU A 162 15.08 -20.18 2.79
N ARG A 163 13.75 -20.32 2.82
CA ARG A 163 12.83 -19.24 2.46
C ARG A 163 12.95 -18.04 3.41
N ALA A 164 13.10 -18.29 4.71
CA ALA A 164 13.29 -17.23 5.69
C ALA A 164 14.63 -16.50 5.46
N GLN A 165 15.71 -17.24 5.20
CA GLN A 165 17.02 -16.68 4.87
C GLN A 165 16.99 -15.84 3.60
N LYS A 166 16.41 -16.35 2.51
CA LYS A 166 16.23 -15.59 1.26
C LYS A 166 15.41 -14.31 1.48
N SER A 167 14.36 -14.36 2.30
CA SER A 167 13.57 -13.16 2.59
C SER A 167 14.33 -12.12 3.43
N ALA A 168 15.22 -12.56 4.32
CA ALA A 168 16.07 -11.67 5.10
C ALA A 168 17.16 -11.04 4.24
N GLU A 169 17.80 -11.83 3.37
CA GLU A 169 18.84 -11.37 2.45
C GLU A 169 18.31 -10.35 1.44
N ILE A 170 17.08 -10.53 0.93
CA ILE A 170 16.43 -9.54 0.06
C ILE A 170 16.22 -8.22 0.81
N ARG A 171 15.72 -8.28 2.05
CA ARG A 171 15.50 -7.09 2.87
C ARG A 171 16.81 -6.35 3.19
N GLU A 172 17.89 -7.09 3.42
CA GLU A 172 19.21 -6.51 3.67
C GLU A 172 19.75 -5.79 2.43
N LYS A 173 19.63 -6.41 1.25
CA LYS A 173 20.03 -5.78 -0.03
C LYS A 173 19.18 -4.55 -0.38
N GLU A 174 17.88 -4.57 -0.10
CA GLU A 174 17.01 -3.41 -0.28
C GLU A 174 17.44 -2.24 0.62
N LEU A 175 17.76 -2.51 1.89
CA LEU A 175 18.25 -1.50 2.82
C LEU A 175 19.61 -0.93 2.39
N GLU A 176 20.50 -1.78 1.86
CA GLU A 176 21.82 -1.37 1.39
C GLU A 176 21.74 -0.49 0.13
N LEU A 177 20.86 -0.84 -0.82
CA LEU A 177 20.58 -0.02 -2.00
C LEU A 177 19.96 1.33 -1.64
N GLU A 178 19.01 1.35 -0.70
CA GLU A 178 18.38 2.59 -0.24
C GLU A 178 19.40 3.50 0.47
N LYS A 179 20.29 2.92 1.29
CA LYS A 179 21.38 3.66 1.92
C LYS A 179 22.35 4.24 0.88
N GLY A 180 22.75 3.44 -0.12
CA GLY A 180 23.62 3.92 -1.20
C GLY A 180 22.97 5.05 -2.03
N ARG A 181 21.65 4.98 -2.25
CA ARG A 181 20.89 6.05 -2.91
C ARG A 181 20.84 7.32 -2.08
N GLN A 182 20.64 7.23 -0.76
CA GLN A 182 20.72 8.38 0.14
C GLN A 182 22.12 9.01 0.15
N GLU A 183 23.18 8.19 0.20
CA GLU A 183 24.56 8.67 0.15
C GLU A 183 24.88 9.40 -1.16
N GLN A 184 24.44 8.87 -2.31
CA GLN A 184 24.56 9.57 -3.59
C GLN A 184 23.79 10.90 -3.60
N GLN A 185 22.58 10.93 -3.04
CA GLN A 185 21.76 12.14 -3.01
C GLN A 185 22.43 13.24 -2.15
N LEU A 186 23.01 12.87 -1.02
CA LEU A 186 23.79 13.77 -0.17
C LEU A 186 25.07 14.25 -0.88
N GLN A 187 25.75 13.38 -1.61
CA GLN A 187 26.95 13.75 -2.36
C GLN A 187 26.64 14.75 -3.48
N VAL A 188 25.55 14.53 -4.23
CA VAL A 188 25.08 15.48 -5.26
C VAL A 188 24.70 16.82 -4.62
N GLN A 189 24.04 16.82 -3.47
CA GLN A 189 23.69 18.04 -2.76
C GLN A 189 24.93 18.81 -2.28
N GLN A 190 25.96 18.12 -1.77
CA GLN A 190 27.24 18.73 -1.42
C GLN A 190 27.93 19.34 -2.64
N GLN A 191 28.00 18.61 -3.76
CA GLN A 191 28.58 19.12 -5.01
C GLN A 191 27.86 20.38 -5.52
N GLN A 192 26.53 20.41 -5.45
CA GLN A 192 25.75 21.60 -5.80
C GLN A 192 26.06 22.78 -4.87
N ALA A 193 26.16 22.54 -3.56
CA ALA A 193 26.51 23.56 -2.58
C ALA A 193 27.92 24.12 -2.78
N ASP A 194 28.89 23.25 -3.09
CA ASP A 194 30.27 23.67 -3.38
C ASP A 194 30.35 24.49 -4.67
N MET A 195 29.60 24.11 -5.72
CA MET A 195 29.53 24.87 -6.97
C MET A 195 28.95 26.27 -6.74
N LEU A 196 27.88 26.39 -5.95
CA LEU A 196 27.28 27.67 -5.55
C LEU A 196 28.28 28.53 -4.77
N LYS A 197 29.02 27.93 -3.84
CA LYS A 197 30.03 28.64 -3.04
C LYS A 197 31.17 29.17 -3.92
N LEU A 198 31.62 28.39 -4.91
CA LEU A 198 32.65 28.80 -5.86
C LEU A 198 32.17 29.96 -6.75
N MET A 199 30.95 29.87 -7.29
CA MET A 199 30.34 30.95 -8.07
C MET A 199 30.26 32.24 -7.27
N HIS A 200 29.80 32.15 -6.01
CA HIS A 200 29.71 33.30 -5.13
C HIS A 200 31.08 33.93 -4.84
N GLN A 201 32.10 33.11 -4.60
CA GLN A 201 33.47 33.59 -4.40
C GLN A 201 34.00 34.32 -5.65
N GLN A 202 33.75 33.77 -6.84
CA GLN A 202 34.18 34.39 -8.10
C GLN A 202 33.47 35.73 -8.35
N GLN A 203 32.17 35.82 -8.02
CA GLN A 203 31.42 37.07 -8.12
C GLN A 203 31.97 38.16 -7.19
N LEU A 204 32.38 37.80 -5.96
CA LEU A 204 33.01 38.72 -5.02
C LEU A 204 34.38 39.20 -5.51
N GLN A 205 35.19 38.30 -6.06
CA GLN A 205 36.50 38.66 -6.64
C GLN A 205 36.34 39.63 -7.81
N ASN A 206 35.40 39.39 -8.73
CA ASN A 206 35.12 40.30 -9.84
C ASN A 206 34.66 41.68 -9.35
N GLN A 207 33.81 41.75 -8.31
CA GLN A 207 33.39 43.02 -7.72
C GLN A 207 34.58 43.78 -7.09
N GLN A 208 35.46 43.10 -6.38
CA GLN A 208 36.66 43.74 -5.81
C GLN A 208 37.59 44.28 -6.90
N GLN A 209 37.82 43.53 -7.98
CA GLN A 209 38.64 44.00 -9.11
C GLN A 209 38.03 45.24 -9.78
N LEU A 210 36.71 45.26 -9.99
CA LEU A 210 36.01 46.43 -10.53
C LEU A 210 36.13 47.67 -9.63
N GLN A 211 36.02 47.49 -8.30
CA GLN A 211 36.22 48.60 -7.35
C GLN A 211 37.66 49.12 -7.36
N GLN A 212 38.65 48.22 -7.37
CA GLN A 212 40.06 48.61 -7.45
C GLN A 212 40.37 49.37 -8.74
N PHE A 213 39.81 48.91 -9.88
CA PHE A 213 39.98 49.60 -11.16
C PHE A 213 39.35 51.00 -11.16
N GLN A 214 38.16 51.18 -10.59
CA GLN A 214 37.56 52.51 -10.42
C GLN A 214 38.40 53.43 -9.54
N GLN A 215 38.97 52.94 -8.44
CA GLN A 215 39.82 53.75 -7.56
C GLN A 215 41.11 54.22 -8.26
N GLN A 216 41.73 53.37 -9.09
CA GLN A 216 42.91 53.75 -9.86
C GLN A 216 42.62 54.84 -10.91
N GLN A 217 41.43 54.83 -11.52
CA GLN A 217 41.04 55.89 -12.48
C GLN A 217 40.76 57.25 -11.83
N GLN A 218 40.49 57.31 -10.52
CA GLN A 218 40.28 58.57 -9.79
C GLN A 218 41.59 59.20 -9.27
N GLN A 219 42.72 58.51 -9.39
CA GLN A 219 44.04 58.99 -8.95
C GLN A 219 44.92 59.54 -10.09
N PHE A 220 44.39 59.58 -11.31
CA PHE A 220 44.97 60.26 -12.48
C PHE A 220 44.04 61.40 -12.93
#